data_AF-A0A381JD71-F1
#
_entry.id   AF-A0A381JD71-F1
#
_cell.length_a   1.000
_cell.length_b   1.000
_cell.length_c   1.000
_cell.angle_alpha   90.00
_cell.angle_beta   90.00
_cell.angle_gamma   90.00
#
_symmetry.space_group_name_H-M   'P 1'
#
loop_
_entity.id
_entity.type
_entity.pdbx_description
1 polymer ?
#
loop_
_entity_poly.entity_id
_entity_poly.type
_entity_poly.pdbx_seq_one_letter_code
_entity_poly.pdbx_strand_id
1 'polypeptide(L)'
;MMTIRDIMKYIESEYKVINQTPCEVCGGEYLTEDLDITLVDGIPFDVCDCVCASCGYIKSFMFTAPFVEEDNGLEIIKRLN
;
A
#
# COMPACT_ATOMS: atom_id res chain seq x y z
N MET A 1 17.82 -7.70 -6.04
CA MET A 1 16.96 -6.78 -6.79
C MET A 1 15.79 -7.55 -7.41
N MET A 2 14.55 -7.22 -7.01
CA MET A 2 13.34 -7.74 -7.66
C MET A 2 13.19 -7.17 -9.07
N THR A 3 12.57 -7.92 -9.99
CA THR A 3 12.24 -7.37 -11.31
C THR A 3 10.97 -6.50 -11.23
N ILE A 4 10.76 -5.59 -12.18
CA ILE A 4 9.52 -4.80 -12.27
C ILE A 4 8.27 -5.69 -12.25
N ARG A 5 8.34 -6.88 -12.89
CA ARG A 5 7.23 -7.84 -12.89
C ARG A 5 6.96 -8.42 -11.50
N ASP A 6 8.00 -8.66 -10.71
CA ASP A 6 7.84 -9.17 -9.34
C ASP A 6 7.27 -8.07 -8.43
N ILE A 7 7.71 -6.82 -8.63
CA ILE A 7 7.18 -5.64 -7.91
C ILE A 7 5.69 -5.46 -8.22
N MET A 8 5.30 -5.49 -9.49
CA MET A 8 3.88 -5.36 -9.88
C MET A 8 3.01 -6.46 -9.28
N LYS A 9 3.48 -7.72 -9.29
CA LYS A 9 2.76 -8.83 -8.64
C LYS A 9 2.62 -8.64 -7.13
N TYR A 10 3.64 -8.06 -6.50
CA TYR A 10 3.62 -7.76 -5.07
C TYR A 10 2.56 -6.70 -4.77
N ILE A 11 2.57 -5.59 -5.52
CA ILE A 11 1.56 -4.51 -5.41
C ILE A 11 0.14 -5.05 -5.69
N GLU A 12 -0.05 -5.85 -6.75
CA GLU A 12 -1.34 -6.49 -7.04
C GLU A 12 -1.84 -7.37 -5.89
N SER A 13 -0.93 -8.00 -5.14
CA SER A 13 -1.29 -8.83 -4.00
C SER A 13 -1.78 -8.01 -2.80
N GLU A 14 -1.27 -6.79 -2.62
CA GLU A 14 -1.70 -5.85 -1.57
C GLU A 14 -3.11 -5.33 -1.88
N TYR A 15 -3.35 -4.87 -3.11
CA TYR A 15 -4.68 -4.48 -3.57
C TYR A 15 -5.69 -5.61 -3.43
N LYS A 16 -5.28 -6.86 -3.69
CA LYS A 16 -6.15 -8.01 -3.47
C LYS A 16 -6.54 -8.16 -1.99
N VAL A 17 -5.61 -7.95 -1.06
CA VAL A 17 -5.91 -7.99 0.38
C VAL A 17 -6.87 -6.85 0.77
N ILE A 18 -6.61 -5.63 0.30
CA ILE A 18 -7.49 -4.47 0.56
C ILE A 18 -8.90 -4.74 0.05
N ASN A 19 -9.04 -5.15 -1.22
CA ASN A 19 -10.33 -5.39 -1.86
C ASN A 19 -11.10 -6.57 -1.24
N GLN A 20 -10.41 -7.50 -0.59
CA GLN A 20 -11.02 -8.63 0.13
C GLN A 20 -11.32 -8.31 1.59
N THR A 21 -10.88 -7.17 2.09
CA THR A 21 -11.12 -6.74 3.47
C THR A 21 -12.40 -5.90 3.53
N PRO A 22 -13.49 -6.42 4.12
CA PRO A 22 -14.69 -5.61 4.31
C PRO A 22 -14.45 -4.53 5.37
N CYS A 23 -15.17 -3.42 5.25
CA CYS A 23 -15.17 -2.36 6.23
C CYS A 23 -15.56 -2.91 7.60
N GLU A 24 -14.73 -2.65 8.62
CA GLU A 24 -14.96 -3.16 9.97
C GLU A 24 -16.19 -2.53 10.66
N VAL A 25 -16.68 -1.40 10.13
CA VAL A 25 -17.86 -0.72 10.66
C VAL A 25 -19.15 -1.18 9.97
N CYS A 26 -19.17 -1.22 8.63
CA CYS A 26 -20.41 -1.46 7.87
C CYS A 26 -20.38 -2.68 6.95
N GLY A 27 -19.25 -3.38 6.86
CA GLY A 27 -19.05 -4.52 5.96
C GLY A 27 -18.93 -4.16 4.48
N GLY A 28 -18.91 -2.87 4.13
CA GLY A 28 -18.78 -2.37 2.76
C GLY A 28 -17.36 -2.45 2.21
N GLU A 29 -17.13 -1.87 1.05
CA GLU A 29 -15.82 -1.92 0.38
C GLU A 29 -14.98 -0.68 0.69
N TYR A 30 -13.66 -0.87 0.75
CA TYR A 30 -12.68 0.20 0.87
C TYR A 30 -12.25 0.69 -0.53
N LEU A 31 -12.11 1.99 -0.69
CA LEU A 31 -11.48 2.63 -1.84
C LEU A 31 -10.09 3.10 -1.43
N THR A 32 -9.09 2.81 -2.25
CA THR A 32 -7.74 3.34 -2.09
C THR A 32 -7.71 4.82 -2.50
N GLU A 33 -7.25 5.69 -1.59
CA GLU A 33 -7.12 7.13 -1.87
C GLU A 33 -5.66 7.57 -1.91
N ASP A 34 -4.88 7.28 -0.86
CA ASP A 34 -3.49 7.72 -0.76
C ASP A 34 -2.54 6.53 -0.59
N LEU A 35 -1.38 6.64 -1.25
CA LEU A 35 -0.29 5.68 -1.19
C LEU A 35 0.98 6.40 -0.73
N ASP A 36 1.62 5.90 0.31
CA ASP A 36 2.87 6.45 0.83
C ASP A 36 3.86 5.33 1.18
N ILE A 37 5.15 5.64 1.09
CA ILE A 37 6.21 4.72 1.50
C ILE A 37 6.87 5.27 2.75
N THR A 38 6.78 4.50 3.85
CA THR A 38 7.37 4.88 5.13
C THR A 38 8.44 3.89 5.58
N LEU A 39 9.38 4.36 6.41
CA LEU A 39 10.39 3.53 7.04
C LEU A 39 10.02 3.33 8.52
N VAL A 40 9.79 2.09 8.93
CA VAL A 40 9.56 1.71 10.33
C VAL A 40 10.70 0.82 10.78
N ASP A 41 11.47 1.30 11.76
CA ASP A 41 12.68 0.63 12.26
C ASP A 41 13.68 0.24 11.14
N GLY A 42 13.77 1.08 10.10
CA GLY A 42 14.63 0.86 8.93
C GLY A 42 14.03 -0.05 7.86
N ILE A 43 12.85 -0.62 8.09
CA ILE A 43 12.16 -1.47 7.12
C ILE A 43 11.17 -0.61 6.32
N PRO A 44 11.20 -0.66 4.98
CA PRO A 44 10.24 0.04 4.14
C PRO A 44 8.87 -0.62 4.18
N PHE A 45 7.83 0.19 4.22
CA PHE A 45 6.43 -0.21 4.15
C PHE A 45 5.66 0.65 3.14
N ASP A 46 4.77 0.00 2.40
CA ASP A 46 3.72 0.62 1.61
C ASP A 46 2.48 0.83 2.49
N VAL A 47 2.12 2.09 2.67
CA VAL A 47 1.01 2.55 3.49
C VAL A 47 -0.07 3.04 2.55
N CYS A 48 -1.23 2.40 2.64
CA CYS A 48 -2.38 2.68 1.80
C CYS A 48 -3.55 3.14 2.67
N ASP A 49 -3.85 4.44 2.62
CA ASP A 49 -5.00 5.01 3.31
C ASP A 49 -6.25 4.82 2.45
N CYS A 50 -7.20 4.09 3.02
CA CYS A 50 -8.42 3.70 2.33
C CYS A 50 -9.65 4.25 3.04
N VAL A 51 -10.63 4.68 2.26
CA VAL A 51 -11.90 5.20 2.75
C VAL A 51 -13.02 4.26 2.33
N CYS A 52 -13.88 3.88 3.28
CA CYS A 52 -15.03 3.05 2.95
C CYS A 52 -16.01 3.81 2.07
N ALA A 53 -16.32 3.27 0.89
CA ALA A 53 -17.26 3.86 -0.07
C ALA A 53 -18.67 4.04 0.50
N SER A 54 -19.04 3.22 1.49
CA SER A 54 -20.41 3.19 2.03
C SER A 54 -20.61 4.06 3.27
N CYS A 55 -19.61 4.15 4.16
CA CYS A 55 -19.76 4.85 5.45
C CYS A 55 -18.71 5.92 5.73
N GLY A 56 -17.71 6.08 4.85
CA GLY A 56 -16.64 7.07 5.01
C GLY A 56 -15.61 6.72 6.09
N TYR A 57 -15.68 5.52 6.69
CA TYR A 57 -14.68 5.09 7.66
C TYR A 57 -13.31 4.91 7.02
N ILE A 58 -12.27 5.47 7.64
CA ILE A 58 -10.90 5.46 7.14
C ILE A 58 -10.12 4.33 7.81
N LYS A 59 -9.36 3.58 7.01
CA LYS A 59 -8.46 2.52 7.48
C LYS A 59 -7.15 2.58 6.70
N SER A 60 -6.05 2.63 7.43
CA SER A 60 -4.70 2.50 6.86
C SER A 60 -4.31 1.02 6.79
N PHE A 61 -3.88 0.58 5.62
CA PHE A 61 -3.22 -0.71 5.43
C PHE A 61 -1.71 -0.50 5.32
N MET A 62 -0.93 -1.41 5.87
CA MET A 62 0.52 -1.30 5.90
C MET A 62 1.13 -2.64 5.51
N PHE A 63 1.87 -2.65 4.41
CA PHE A 63 2.51 -3.83 3.84
C PHE A 63 4.01 -3.61 3.75
N THR A 64 4.82 -4.63 3.99
CA THR A 64 6.27 -4.47 3.79
C THR A 64 6.55 -4.10 2.34
N ALA A 65 7.48 -3.20 2.05
CA ALA A 65 7.84 -2.78 0.69
C ALA A 65 9.28 -3.22 0.34
N PRO A 66 9.55 -4.54 0.23
CA PRO A 66 10.90 -5.10 0.05
C PRO A 66 11.57 -4.73 -1.28
N PHE A 67 10.85 -4.05 -2.17
CA PHE A 67 11.34 -3.53 -3.45
C PHE A 67 11.97 -2.14 -3.33
N VAL A 68 11.85 -1.50 -2.18
CA VAL A 68 12.50 -0.23 -1.85
C VAL A 68 13.88 -0.55 -1.26
N GLU A 69 14.93 -0.45 -2.06
CA GLU A 69 16.31 -0.65 -1.58
C GLU A 69 16.77 0.58 -0.78
N GLU A 70 17.40 0.36 0.39
CA GLU A 70 17.75 1.38 1.41
C GLU A 70 18.51 2.60 0.85
N ASP A 71 19.31 2.43 -0.20
CA ASP A 71 20.14 3.51 -0.77
C ASP A 71 19.40 4.38 -1.82
N ASN A 72 18.28 3.92 -2.38
CA ASN A 72 17.63 4.57 -3.53
C ASN A 72 16.09 4.66 -3.46
N GLY A 73 15.49 4.26 -2.33
CA GLY A 73 14.03 4.27 -2.15
C GLY A 73 13.37 5.64 -2.42
N LEU A 74 14.05 6.72 -2.07
CA LEU A 74 13.62 8.10 -2.33
C LEU A 74 13.60 8.48 -3.83
N GLU A 75 14.41 7.84 -4.68
CA GLU A 75 14.43 8.15 -6.13
C GLU A 75 13.28 7.49 -6.89
N ILE A 76 12.81 6.31 -6.44
CA ILE A 76 11.67 5.62 -7.07
C ILE A 76 10.37 6.38 -6.76
N ILE A 77 10.19 6.83 -5.51
CA ILE A 77 9.03 7.61 -5.06
C ILE A 77 8.91 8.92 -5.85
N LYS A 78 10.03 9.59 -6.17
CA LYS A 78 10.04 10.82 -6.98
C LYS A 78 9.64 10.63 -8.46
N ARG A 79 9.62 9.40 -8.97
CA ARG A 79 9.28 9.10 -10.38
C ARG A 79 7.85 8.59 -10.57
N LEU A 80 7.15 8.28 -9.48
CA LEU A 80 5.77 7.77 -9.49
C LEU A 80 4.73 8.87 -9.19
N ASN A 81 5.18 10.07 -8.80
CA ASN A 81 4.37 11.30 -8.69
C ASN A 81 4.44 12.16 -9.96
#